data_AF-A0A975EGC4-F1
#
_entry.id   AF-A0A975EGC4-F1
#
_cell.length_a   1.000
_cell.length_b   1.000
_cell.length_c   1.000
_cell.angle_alpha   90.00
_cell.angle_beta   90.00
_cell.angle_gamma   90.00
#
_symmetry.space_group_name_H-M   'P 1'
#
loop_
_entity.id
_entity.type
_entity.pdbx_description
1 polymer ?
#
loop_
_entity_poly.entity_id
_entity_poly.type
_entity_poly.pdbx_seq_one_letter_code
_entity_poly.pdbx_strand_id
1 'polypeptide(L)'
;MPARKKNDVPAATGPSFEEAMGELEDIVEAMEGEQLPLEELVARYEEGSALLKHCGSVLSAAKARIELITLADRGEQGTDDGGSSAGIPGNSPDGISGDPDESNDISLF
;
A
#
# COMPACT_ATOMS: atom_id res chain seq x y z
N MET A 1 -28.51 -12.94 -27.63
CA MET A 1 -28.19 -11.97 -26.55
C MET A 1 -26.68 -11.70 -26.63
N PRO A 2 -26.18 -10.47 -26.83
CA PRO A 2 -24.75 -10.25 -27.00
C PRO A 2 -24.05 -10.15 -25.64
N ALA A 3 -23.08 -11.04 -25.42
CA ALA A 3 -22.23 -11.09 -24.23
C ALA A 3 -21.35 -9.85 -24.13
N ARG A 4 -21.32 -9.22 -22.95
CA ARG A 4 -20.51 -8.04 -22.66
C ARG A 4 -19.04 -8.47 -22.54
N LYS A 5 -18.20 -7.85 -23.37
CA LYS A 5 -16.74 -7.90 -23.40
C LYS A 5 -16.17 -7.82 -21.97
N LYS A 6 -15.60 -8.92 -21.46
CA LYS A 6 -14.70 -8.88 -20.30
C LYS A 6 -13.42 -8.17 -20.74
N ASN A 7 -13.10 -7.08 -20.04
CA ASN A 7 -11.91 -6.27 -20.29
C ASN A 7 -10.69 -7.09 -19.88
N ASP A 8 -9.85 -7.43 -20.85
CA ASP A 8 -8.64 -8.23 -20.67
C ASP A 8 -7.53 -7.34 -20.09
N VAL A 9 -7.45 -7.29 -18.76
CA VAL A 9 -6.20 -6.90 -18.07
C VAL A 9 -5.23 -8.07 -18.22
N PRO A 10 -3.93 -7.82 -18.49
CA PRO A 10 -3.00 -8.87 -18.87
C PRO A 10 -2.99 -9.95 -17.80
N ALA A 11 -3.38 -11.16 -18.19
CA ALA A 11 -3.47 -12.34 -17.36
C ALA A 11 -2.13 -12.57 -16.63
N ALA A 12 -2.06 -12.12 -15.39
CA ALA A 12 -1.32 -12.86 -14.38
C ALA A 12 -1.99 -14.23 -14.30
N THR A 13 -1.23 -15.32 -14.29
CA THR A 13 -1.70 -16.72 -14.35
C THR A 13 -2.44 -17.17 -13.08
N GLY A 14 -3.26 -16.31 -12.48
CA GLY A 14 -4.00 -16.54 -11.23
C GLY A 14 -5.36 -15.85 -11.24
N PRO A 15 -6.18 -16.08 -10.19
CA PRO A 15 -7.51 -15.48 -10.08
C PRO A 15 -7.45 -13.95 -10.12
N SER A 16 -8.50 -13.31 -10.62
CA SER A 16 -8.62 -11.85 -10.51
C SER A 16 -8.70 -11.43 -9.04
N PHE A 17 -8.45 -10.14 -8.75
CA PHE A 17 -8.52 -9.63 -7.38
C PHE A 17 -9.88 -9.89 -6.72
N GLU A 18 -10.97 -9.69 -7.46
CA GLU A 18 -12.33 -9.91 -6.96
C GLU A 18 -12.60 -11.40 -6.70
N GLU A 19 -12.12 -12.29 -7.57
CA GLU A 19 -12.22 -13.74 -7.38
C GLU A 19 -11.40 -14.20 -6.15
N ALA A 20 -10.16 -13.72 -6.01
CA ALA A 20 -9.30 -14.06 -4.87
C ALA A 20 -9.85 -13.55 -3.53
N MET A 21 -10.52 -12.39 -3.54
CA MET A 21 -11.23 -11.89 -2.36
C MET A 21 -12.45 -12.74 -2.01
N GLY A 22 -13.25 -13.16 -3.00
CA GLY A 22 -14.38 -14.06 -2.77
C GLY A 22 -13.95 -15.40 -2.18
N GLU A 23 -12.90 -16.01 -2.74
CA GLU A 23 -12.35 -17.26 -2.18
C GLU A 23 -11.82 -17.08 -0.75
N LEU A 24 -11.21 -15.93 -0.43
CA LEU A 24 -10.74 -15.65 0.92
C LEU A 24 -11.91 -15.50 1.91
N GLU A 25 -13.00 -14.87 1.51
CA GLU A 25 -14.23 -14.76 2.31
C GLU A 25 -14.84 -16.15 2.58
N ASP A 26 -14.94 -17.00 1.56
CA ASP A 26 -15.43 -18.38 1.68
C ASP A 26 -14.55 -19.22 2.64
N ILE A 27 -13.24 -19.04 2.58
CA ILE A 27 -12.27 -19.70 3.47
C ILE A 27 -12.49 -19.26 4.92
N VAL A 28 -12.65 -17.96 5.16
CA VAL A 28 -12.89 -17.41 6.51
C VAL A 28 -14.23 -17.91 7.05
N GLU A 29 -15.29 -17.88 6.26
CA GLU A 29 -16.61 -18.39 6.67
C GLU A 29 -16.54 -19.88 7.06
N ALA A 30 -15.80 -20.68 6.28
CA ALA A 30 -15.62 -22.08 6.62
C ALA A 30 -14.75 -22.32 7.87
N MET A 31 -13.82 -21.42 8.18
CA MET A 31 -12.99 -21.47 9.40
C MET A 31 -13.77 -21.07 10.66
N GLU A 32 -14.86 -20.31 10.53
CA GLU A 32 -15.74 -19.93 11.64
C GLU A 32 -16.66 -21.08 12.10
N GLY A 33 -16.67 -22.21 11.37
CA GLY A 33 -17.45 -23.39 11.71
C GLY A 33 -17.01 -24.05 13.03
N GLU A 34 -17.97 -24.32 13.91
CA GLU A 34 -17.76 -24.83 15.28
C GLU A 34 -17.13 -26.25 15.35
N GLN A 35 -17.05 -26.95 14.22
CA GLN A 35 -16.56 -28.33 14.13
C GLN A 35 -15.56 -28.58 13.00
N LEU A 36 -14.68 -27.60 12.69
CA LEU A 36 -13.62 -27.82 11.72
C LEU A 36 -12.47 -28.64 12.35
N PRO A 37 -12.08 -29.80 11.79
CA PRO A 37 -10.95 -30.57 12.29
C PRO A 37 -9.64 -29.81 12.09
N LEU A 38 -8.65 -30.06 12.96
CA LEU A 38 -7.40 -29.30 12.98
C LEU A 38 -6.65 -29.36 11.65
N GLU A 39 -6.52 -30.53 11.03
CA GLU A 39 -5.90 -30.66 9.69
C GLU A 39 -6.58 -29.76 8.64
N GLU A 40 -7.91 -29.65 8.68
CA GLU A 40 -8.65 -28.85 7.71
C GLU A 40 -8.50 -27.36 8.01
N LEU A 41 -8.49 -26.97 9.28
CA LEU A 41 -8.21 -25.58 9.68
C LEU A 41 -6.82 -25.11 9.22
N VAL A 42 -5.81 -25.99 9.32
CA VAL A 42 -4.46 -25.70 8.81
C VAL A 42 -4.46 -25.57 7.29
N ALA A 43 -5.12 -26.48 6.56
CA ALA A 43 -5.19 -26.42 5.11
C ALA A 43 -5.88 -25.13 4.61
N ARG A 44 -7.01 -24.76 5.21
CA ARG A 44 -7.73 -23.51 4.90
C ARG A 44 -6.90 -22.27 5.19
N TYR A 45 -6.14 -22.28 6.30
CA TYR A 45 -5.24 -21.18 6.62
C TYR A 45 -4.10 -21.03 5.60
N GLU A 46 -3.51 -22.14 5.13
CA GLU A 46 -2.46 -22.10 4.10
C GLU A 46 -2.99 -21.54 2.77
N GLU A 47 -4.17 -21.97 2.33
CA GLU A 47 -4.86 -21.43 1.15
C GLU A 47 -5.18 -19.94 1.31
N GLY A 48 -5.76 -19.54 2.44
CA GLY A 48 -6.07 -18.14 2.73
C GLY A 48 -4.82 -17.26 2.76
N SER A 49 -3.70 -17.77 3.30
CA SER A 49 -2.41 -17.06 3.29
C SER A 49 -1.86 -16.87 1.88
N ALA A 50 -2.03 -17.86 1.01
CA ALA A 50 -1.62 -17.76 -0.39
C ALA A 50 -2.46 -16.72 -1.15
N LEU A 51 -3.78 -16.73 -0.97
CA LEU A 51 -4.69 -15.74 -1.57
C LEU A 51 -4.40 -14.32 -1.07
N LEU A 52 -4.14 -14.15 0.23
CA LEU A 52 -3.79 -12.85 0.80
C LEU A 52 -2.50 -12.27 0.18
N LYS A 53 -1.48 -13.12 -0.02
CA LYS A 53 -0.23 -12.72 -0.70
C LYS A 53 -0.49 -12.31 -2.15
N HIS A 54 -1.35 -13.05 -2.86
CA HIS A 54 -1.75 -12.72 -4.22
C HIS A 54 -2.44 -11.35 -4.28
N CYS A 55 -3.45 -11.12 -3.45
CA CYS A 55 -4.14 -9.83 -3.34
C CYS A 55 -3.16 -8.68 -3.07
N GLY A 56 -2.21 -8.87 -2.15
CA GLY A 56 -1.16 -7.89 -1.85
C GLY A 56 -0.28 -7.58 -3.07
N SER A 57 0.10 -8.60 -3.85
CA SER A 57 0.89 -8.43 -5.08
C SER A 57 0.12 -7.64 -6.14
N VAL A 58 -1.16 -7.96 -6.34
CA VAL A 58 -2.02 -7.26 -7.29
C VAL A 58 -2.18 -5.78 -6.92
N LEU A 59 -2.43 -5.48 -5.65
CA LEU A 59 -2.54 -4.10 -5.15
C LEU A 59 -1.21 -3.34 -5.29
N SER A 60 -0.08 -3.99 -5.00
CA SER A 60 1.25 -3.39 -5.16
C SER A 60 1.52 -3.03 -6.63
N ALA A 61 1.21 -3.93 -7.57
CA ALA A 61 1.35 -3.68 -9.00
C ALA A 61 0.43 -2.54 -9.48
N ALA A 62 -0.82 -2.50 -9.00
CA ALA A 62 -1.74 -1.43 -9.31
C ALA A 62 -1.22 -0.07 -8.80
N LYS A 63 -0.73 -0.03 -7.56
CA LYS A 63 -0.14 1.18 -6.97
C LYS A 63 1.06 1.68 -7.77
N ALA A 64 2.00 0.79 -8.12
CA ALA A 64 3.16 1.15 -8.92
C ALA A 64 2.77 1.74 -10.29
N ARG A 65 1.73 1.19 -10.91
CA ARG A 65 1.20 1.70 -12.18
C ARG A 65 0.60 3.09 -12.04
N ILE A 66 -0.15 3.35 -10.97
CA ILE A 66 -0.72 4.67 -10.67
C ILE A 66 0.40 5.70 -10.44
N GLU A 67 1.43 5.33 -9.68
CA GLU A 67 2.58 6.21 -9.42
C GLU A 67 3.32 6.58 -10.72
N LEU A 68 3.53 5.62 -11.63
CA LEU A 68 4.13 5.89 -12.94
C LEU A 68 3.30 6.85 -13.79
N ILE A 69 1.98 6.67 -13.84
CA ILE A 69 1.06 7.56 -14.58
C ILE A 69 1.10 8.97 -13.97
N THR A 70 1.06 9.07 -12.65
CA THR A 70 1.09 10.35 -11.93
C THR A 70 2.41 11.10 -12.13
N LEU A 71 3.54 10.38 -12.19
CA LEU A 71 4.85 10.96 -12.45
C LEU A 71 4.97 11.44 -13.92
N ALA A 72 4.42 10.68 -14.86
CA ALA A 72 4.36 11.06 -16.26
C ALA A 72 3.53 12.36 -16.46
N ASP A 73 2.36 12.44 -15.84
CA ASP A 73 1.48 13.62 -15.89
C ASP A 73 2.14 14.87 -15.28
N ARG A 74 2.96 14.70 -14.23
CA ARG A 74 3.72 15.80 -13.61
C ARG A 74 4.88 16.29 -14.45
N GLY A 75 5.52 15.41 -15.23
CA GLY A 75 6.63 15.76 -16.13
C GLY A 75 6.23 16.76 -17.23
N GLU A 76 4.93 16.89 -17.50
CA GLU A 76 4.39 17.80 -18.51
C GLU A 76 3.99 19.18 -17.95
N GLN A 77 4.07 19.37 -16.62
CA GLN A 77 3.75 20.65 -15.93
C GLN A 77 5.01 21.47 -15.59
N GLY A 78 6.17 21.10 -16.13
CA GLY A 78 7.48 21.68 -15.79
C GLY A 78 8.05 22.64 -16.83
N THR A 79 7.28 23.62 -17.32
CA THR A 79 7.85 24.83 -17.95
C THR A 79 6.96 26.05 -17.68
N ASP A 80 7.30 26.82 -16.65
CA ASP A 80 7.20 28.28 -16.73
C ASP A 80 8.31 28.90 -15.88
N ASP A 81 9.24 29.51 -16.60
CA ASP A 81 10.32 30.36 -16.13
C ASP A 81 9.76 31.55 -15.35
N GLY A 82 10.33 31.82 -14.17
CA GLY A 82 9.91 32.96 -13.36
C GLY A 82 10.96 33.40 -12.35
N GLY A 83 12.19 33.59 -12.80
CA GLY A 83 13.19 34.32 -12.01
C GLY A 83 12.72 35.74 -11.70
N SER A 84 12.61 36.07 -10.42
CA SER A 84 12.67 37.45 -9.93
C SER A 84 13.11 37.41 -8.47
N SER A 85 14.41 37.48 -8.22
CA SER A 85 15.11 38.74 -7.91
C SER A 85 14.79 39.26 -6.51
N ALA A 86 15.77 39.04 -5.64
CA ALA A 86 16.27 39.97 -4.63
C ALA A 86 15.27 40.57 -3.62
N GLY A 87 15.38 40.08 -2.38
CA GLY A 87 15.29 40.97 -1.22
C GLY A 87 14.86 40.28 0.05
N ILE A 88 15.82 39.91 0.92
CA ILE A 88 15.78 40.21 2.36
C ILE A 88 17.23 40.29 2.88
N PRO A 89 17.76 41.47 3.27
CA PRO A 89 18.83 41.56 4.24
C PRO A 89 18.26 41.72 5.65
N GLY A 90 18.73 40.90 6.58
CA GLY A 90 18.73 41.20 8.03
C GLY A 90 17.62 40.58 8.87
N ASN A 91 17.98 39.61 9.70
CA ASN A 91 18.02 39.83 11.15
C ASN A 91 18.94 38.81 11.85
N SER A 92 19.55 39.27 12.93
CA SER A 92 20.70 38.78 13.69
C SER A 92 20.59 37.40 14.35
N PRO A 93 21.74 36.78 14.70
CA PRO A 93 21.79 35.56 15.50
C PRO A 93 21.85 35.92 17.00
N ASP A 94 20.77 35.71 17.73
CA ASP A 94 20.83 35.64 19.19
C ASP A 94 20.41 34.24 19.62
N GLY A 95 21.43 33.45 19.94
CA GLY A 95 21.28 32.11 20.47
C GLY A 95 20.63 32.16 21.84
N ILE A 96 19.42 31.63 21.94
CA ILE A 96 18.94 31.07 23.20
C ILE A 96 19.55 29.67 23.30
N SER A 97 20.63 29.56 24.04
CA SER A 97 21.16 28.29 24.55
C SER A 97 20.11 27.69 25.48
N GLY A 98 19.26 26.81 24.94
CA GLY A 98 18.39 25.95 25.73
C GLY A 98 19.19 24.73 26.20
N ASP A 99 19.32 24.60 27.51
CA ASP A 99 19.98 23.52 28.25
C ASP A 99 19.57 22.12 27.76
N PRO A 100 20.51 21.20 27.50
CA PRO A 100 20.21 19.78 27.37
C PRO A 100 20.18 19.13 28.76
N ASP A 101 19.13 19.35 29.54
CA ASP A 101 18.77 18.45 30.65
C ASP A 101 17.75 17.43 30.13
N GLU A 102 18.26 16.38 29.48
CA GLU A 102 17.51 15.13 29.38
C GLU A 102 18.48 14.01 29.76
N SER A 103 18.60 13.82 31.07
CA SER A 103 19.05 12.56 31.63
C SER A 103 18.14 11.47 31.07
N ASN A 104 18.67 10.75 30.10
CA ASN A 104 18.08 9.56 29.51
C ASN A 104 18.07 8.47 30.59
N ASP A 105 17.06 8.51 31.47
CA ASP A 105 16.80 7.47 32.46
C ASP A 105 15.93 6.39 31.81
N ILE A 106 16.60 5.55 31.04
CA ILE A 106 16.06 4.26 30.57
C ILE A 106 16.01 3.32 31.80
N SER A 107 14.99 3.52 32.63
CA SER A 107 14.63 2.61 33.70
C SER A 107 13.50 1.70 33.21
N LEU A 108 13.97 0.63 32.59
CA LEU A 108 13.33 -0.64 32.28
C LEU A 108 12.16 -0.99 33.24
N PHE A 109 10.94 -0.80 32.75
CA PHE A 109 9.79 -1.62 33.11
C PHE A 109 9.21 -2.22 31.84
#